data_AF-A0A8D0ZBJ0-F1
#
_entry.id   AF-A0A8D0ZBJ0-F1
#
_cell.length_a   1.000
_cell.length_b   1.000
_cell.length_c   1.000
_cell.angle_alpha   90.00
_cell.angle_beta   90.00
_cell.angle_gamma   90.00
#
_symmetry.space_group_name_H-M   'P 1'
#
loop_
_entity.id
_entity.type
_entity.pdbx_description
1 polymer ?
#
loop_
_entity_poly.entity_id
_entity_poly.type
_entity_poly.pdbx_seq_one_letter_code
_entity_poly.pdbx_strand_id
1 'polypeptide(L)'
;MKRQRTITQMREKGKTPEKQLSHEEILSLQEKDFRLLMLKMMQDIGNKLEAKMDNLQETLTKEIQDIKLKQEEMQNTITEIKNSLEAANSRIQEAEERISEVEDRLVEITDAEQKREKRLKTNEESLRELWDNVKRTNIRIIGVPEGEEREKGTEKIFQEIIAENFPNMGKESLTQIQEAQRVPYKINPRRNTPRHILIKLTKIKDKEKILKAAREKKQVTYKGTPIRLSADFSAETLQARREWHDILNVMKGKNLQPRLLYPAR
;
A
#
# COMPACT_ATOMS: atom_id res chain seq x y z
N MET A 1 62.98 -128.57 47.29
CA MET A 1 64.27 -129.14 47.77
C MET A 1 64.65 -128.52 49.12
N LYS A 2 65.77 -128.96 49.72
CA LYS A 2 66.51 -128.42 50.89
C LYS A 2 66.42 -126.88 51.05
N ARG A 3 66.48 -126.25 52.26
CA ARG A 3 66.62 -126.74 53.67
C ARG A 3 66.32 -125.59 54.67
N GLN A 4 65.95 -125.94 55.92
CA GLN A 4 66.18 -125.27 57.24
C GLN A 4 66.04 -123.71 57.35
N ARG A 5 65.14 -123.16 58.20
CA ARG A 5 65.22 -122.98 59.70
C ARG A 5 66.41 -122.11 60.14
N THR A 6 66.29 -121.19 61.13
CA THR A 6 66.13 -121.51 62.57
C THR A 6 65.96 -120.22 63.45
N ILE A 7 64.98 -120.18 64.39
CA ILE A 7 64.93 -119.49 65.74
C ILE A 7 65.34 -117.98 65.83
N THR A 8 64.65 -117.01 66.47
CA THR A 8 63.43 -116.88 67.34
C THR A 8 62.89 -115.41 67.24
N GLN A 9 62.05 -114.75 68.08
CA GLN A 9 61.47 -114.97 69.43
C GLN A 9 60.07 -114.30 69.58
N MET A 10 59.65 -113.83 70.77
CA MET A 10 58.30 -113.29 71.07
C MET A 10 58.29 -112.21 72.16
N ARG A 11 57.43 -111.19 72.02
CA ARG A 11 56.58 -110.49 73.04
C ARG A 11 55.95 -109.25 72.38
N GLU A 12 54.63 -109.05 72.28
CA GLU A 12 53.53 -108.95 73.26
C GLU A 12 53.16 -107.50 73.66
N LYS A 13 51.93 -107.11 73.27
CA LYS A 13 50.94 -106.29 74.00
C LYS A 13 51.29 -104.87 74.48
N GLY A 14 50.52 -103.90 73.95
CA GLY A 14 50.19 -102.63 74.61
C GLY A 14 48.81 -102.14 74.11
N LYS A 15 47.95 -101.66 75.00
CA LYS A 15 46.62 -101.10 74.64
C LYS A 15 46.64 -99.57 74.61
N THR A 16 45.83 -99.03 73.70
CA THR A 16 45.18 -97.69 73.65
C THR A 16 45.30 -96.78 74.87
N PRO A 17 45.33 -95.47 74.63
CA PRO A 17 44.13 -94.69 75.00
C PRO A 17 43.50 -93.94 73.83
N GLU A 18 42.18 -93.77 73.89
CA GLU A 18 41.43 -92.85 73.05
C GLU A 18 41.68 -91.40 73.52
N LYS A 19 41.89 -90.46 72.60
CA LYS A 19 41.90 -89.03 72.93
C LYS A 19 40.47 -88.49 72.93
N GLN A 20 39.91 -88.28 74.12
CA GLN A 20 38.85 -87.28 74.29
C GLN A 20 39.51 -85.89 74.17
N LEU A 21 38.95 -85.00 73.34
CA LEU A 21 39.42 -83.62 73.25
C LEU A 21 39.07 -82.86 74.53
N SER A 22 39.94 -81.93 74.94
CA SER A 22 39.68 -81.09 76.11
C SER A 22 38.56 -80.08 75.83
N HIS A 23 37.92 -79.58 76.89
CA HIS A 23 36.87 -78.56 76.77
C HIS A 23 37.41 -77.26 76.14
N GLU A 24 38.69 -76.93 76.39
CA GLU A 24 39.39 -75.80 75.78
C GLU A 24 39.71 -76.04 74.30
N GLU A 25 40.09 -77.26 73.91
CA GLU A 25 40.31 -77.62 72.49
C GLU A 25 39.00 -77.47 71.70
N ILE A 26 37.87 -77.91 72.26
CA ILE A 26 36.52 -77.79 71.67
C ILE A 26 36.10 -76.32 71.54
N LEU A 27 36.28 -75.51 72.58
CA LEU A 27 36.01 -74.07 72.53
C LEU A 27 36.87 -73.37 71.46
N SER A 28 38.15 -73.75 71.33
CA SER A 28 39.06 -73.21 70.31
C SER A 28 38.71 -73.59 68.87
N LEU A 29 37.95 -74.67 68.67
CA LEU A 29 37.42 -75.07 67.38
C LEU A 29 36.18 -74.23 67.03
N GLN A 30 35.23 -74.12 67.95
CA GLN A 30 34.02 -73.29 67.76
C GLN A 30 34.36 -71.82 67.47
N GLU A 31 35.40 -71.26 68.09
CA GLU A 31 35.84 -69.90 67.79
C GLU A 31 36.42 -69.74 66.37
N LYS A 32 37.12 -70.76 65.85
CA LYS A 32 37.64 -70.76 64.47
C LYS A 32 36.50 -70.85 63.45
N ASP A 33 35.50 -71.69 63.71
CA ASP A 33 34.33 -71.82 62.85
C ASP A 33 33.50 -70.51 62.83
N PHE A 34 33.36 -69.85 63.98
CA PHE A 34 32.73 -68.53 64.04
C PHE A 34 33.52 -67.45 63.28
N ARG A 35 34.85 -67.41 63.44
CA ARG A 35 35.73 -66.50 62.68
C ARG A 35 35.65 -66.76 61.17
N LEU A 36 35.56 -68.02 60.73
CA LEU A 36 35.40 -68.40 59.33
C LEU A 36 34.02 -67.99 58.78
N LEU A 37 32.95 -68.16 59.56
CA LEU A 37 31.60 -67.68 59.22
C LEU A 37 31.58 -66.16 59.04
N MET A 38 32.19 -65.41 59.97
CA MET A 38 32.33 -63.95 59.89
C MET A 38 33.11 -63.50 58.65
N LEU A 39 34.24 -64.15 58.34
CA LEU A 39 34.99 -63.87 57.11
C LEU A 39 34.15 -64.08 55.85
N LYS A 40 33.38 -65.18 55.79
CA LYS A 40 32.48 -65.44 54.66
C LYS A 40 31.36 -64.39 54.55
N MET A 41 30.77 -63.98 55.66
CA MET A 41 29.78 -62.89 55.68
C MET A 41 30.37 -61.56 55.23
N MET A 42 31.60 -61.22 55.64
CA MET A 42 32.30 -60.02 55.18
C MET A 42 32.61 -60.07 53.68
N GLN A 43 33.01 -61.23 53.15
CA GLN A 43 33.21 -61.44 51.71
C GLN A 43 31.90 -61.30 50.93
N ASP A 44 30.81 -61.93 51.40
CA ASP A 44 29.48 -61.79 50.80
C ASP A 44 28.96 -60.34 50.81
N ILE A 45 29.34 -59.53 51.81
CA ILE A 45 29.03 -58.09 51.88
C ILE A 45 29.91 -57.31 50.89
N GLY A 46 31.21 -57.60 50.83
CA GLY A 46 32.15 -56.99 49.88
C GLY A 46 31.69 -57.18 48.45
N ASN A 47 31.46 -58.43 48.02
CA ASN A 47 30.96 -58.78 46.69
C ASN A 47 29.63 -58.06 46.34
N LYS A 48 28.74 -57.86 47.32
CA LYS A 48 27.46 -57.14 47.15
C LYS A 48 27.60 -55.62 47.10
N LEU A 49 28.68 -55.05 47.65
CA LEU A 49 29.01 -53.64 47.53
C LEU A 49 29.70 -53.37 46.19
N GLU A 50 30.64 -54.24 45.79
CA GLU A 50 31.34 -54.20 44.50
C GLU A 50 30.35 -54.27 43.34
N ALA A 51 29.50 -55.29 43.28
CA ALA A 51 28.47 -55.42 42.23
C ALA A 51 27.42 -54.27 42.22
N LYS A 52 27.25 -53.54 43.33
CA LYS A 52 26.44 -52.31 43.37
C LYS A 52 27.21 -51.11 42.84
N MET A 53 28.50 -51.02 43.14
CA MET A 53 29.40 -49.97 42.66
C MET A 53 29.61 -50.06 41.16
N ASP A 54 29.79 -51.27 40.61
CA ASP A 54 29.85 -51.53 39.17
C ASP A 54 28.56 -51.11 38.45
N ASN A 55 27.39 -51.46 39.00
CA ASN A 55 26.09 -51.10 38.44
C ASN A 55 25.85 -49.58 38.46
N LEU A 56 26.24 -48.90 39.55
CA LEU A 56 26.22 -47.43 39.63
C LEU A 56 27.17 -46.80 38.61
N GLN A 57 28.39 -47.35 38.45
CA GLN A 57 29.36 -46.87 37.47
C GLN A 57 28.86 -47.06 36.04
N GLU A 58 28.27 -48.22 35.70
CA GLU A 58 27.67 -48.50 34.40
C GLU A 58 26.51 -47.54 34.10
N THR A 59 25.63 -47.30 35.07
CA THR A 59 24.48 -46.39 34.95
C THR A 59 24.96 -44.95 34.73
N LEU A 60 25.86 -44.43 35.57
CA LEU A 60 26.43 -43.09 35.42
C LEU A 60 27.19 -42.92 34.10
N THR A 61 27.88 -43.96 33.62
CA THR A 61 28.60 -43.91 32.33
C THR A 61 27.63 -43.76 31.16
N LYS A 62 26.49 -44.47 31.19
CA LYS A 62 25.42 -44.33 30.18
C LYS A 62 24.80 -42.94 30.21
N GLU A 63 24.42 -42.44 31.39
CA GLU A 63 23.84 -41.09 31.52
C GLU A 63 24.80 -39.99 31.03
N ILE A 64 26.10 -40.08 31.34
CA ILE A 64 27.12 -39.16 30.85
C ILE A 64 27.26 -39.23 29.31
N GLN A 65 27.11 -40.42 28.71
CA GLN A 65 27.17 -40.58 27.26
C GLN A 65 25.93 -40.01 26.57
N ASP A 66 24.73 -40.25 27.10
CA ASP A 66 23.47 -39.66 26.64
C ASP A 66 23.48 -38.12 26.72
N ILE A 67 24.04 -37.56 27.80
CA ILE A 67 24.18 -36.11 27.98
C ILE A 67 25.13 -35.52 26.93
N LYS A 68 26.25 -36.20 26.63
CA LYS A 68 27.20 -35.77 25.58
C LYS A 68 26.58 -35.76 24.19
N LEU A 69 25.82 -36.80 23.83
CA LEU A 69 25.13 -36.86 22.53
C LEU A 69 24.12 -35.71 22.38
N LYS A 70 23.27 -35.48 23.40
CA LYS A 70 22.32 -34.35 23.42
C LYS A 70 23.02 -32.99 23.39
N GLN A 71 24.20 -32.87 24.00
CA GLN A 71 25.02 -31.66 23.95
C GLN A 71 25.58 -31.41 22.54
N GLU A 72 25.99 -32.45 21.81
CA GLU A 72 26.47 -32.36 20.43
C GLU A 72 25.33 -31.98 19.45
N GLU A 73 24.17 -32.63 19.57
CA GLU A 73 22.94 -32.25 18.84
C GLU A 73 22.57 -30.77 19.08
N MET A 74 22.64 -30.31 20.34
CA MET A 74 22.39 -28.92 20.69
C MET A 74 23.42 -27.95 20.07
N GLN A 75 24.72 -28.29 20.05
CA GLN A 75 25.73 -27.44 19.40
C GLN A 75 25.52 -27.33 17.88
N ASN A 76 25.12 -28.43 17.23
CA ASN A 76 24.81 -28.43 15.80
C ASN A 76 23.62 -27.50 15.49
N THR A 77 22.50 -27.65 16.20
CA THR A 77 21.32 -26.77 16.03
C THR A 77 21.61 -25.29 16.36
N ILE A 78 22.42 -24.99 17.38
CA ILE A 78 22.87 -23.61 17.68
C ILE A 78 23.67 -23.04 16.51
N THR A 79 24.52 -23.84 15.87
CA THR A 79 25.31 -23.43 14.71
C THR A 79 24.43 -23.15 13.48
N GLU A 80 23.43 -23.99 13.21
CA GLU A 80 22.45 -23.78 12.13
C GLU A 80 21.60 -22.51 12.35
N ILE A 81 21.14 -22.29 13.59
CA ILE A 81 20.40 -21.09 13.99
C ILE A 81 21.28 -19.84 13.81
N LYS A 82 22.55 -19.88 14.25
CA LYS A 82 23.50 -18.78 14.08
C LYS A 82 23.69 -18.41 12.61
N ASN A 83 24.00 -19.39 11.76
CA ASN A 83 24.22 -19.17 10.33
C ASN A 83 22.96 -18.59 9.65
N SER A 84 21.77 -19.07 10.06
CA SER A 84 20.48 -18.56 9.59
C SER A 84 20.21 -17.12 10.03
N LEU A 85 20.62 -16.74 11.24
CA LEU A 85 20.50 -15.38 11.77
C LEU A 85 21.45 -14.41 11.07
N GLU A 86 22.69 -14.82 10.81
CA GLU A 86 23.66 -14.01 10.04
C GLU A 86 23.14 -13.75 8.61
N ALA A 87 22.63 -14.78 7.93
CA ALA A 87 22.01 -14.65 6.62
C ALA A 87 20.72 -13.80 6.62
N ALA A 88 19.95 -13.79 7.72
CA ALA A 88 18.79 -12.92 7.89
C ALA A 88 19.22 -11.46 8.07
N ASN A 89 20.23 -11.19 8.89
CA ASN A 89 20.74 -9.83 9.16
C ASN A 89 21.26 -9.15 7.88
N SER A 90 22.06 -9.84 7.05
CA SER A 90 22.51 -9.27 5.78
C SER A 90 21.37 -8.92 4.81
N ARG A 91 20.28 -9.70 4.82
CA ARG A 91 19.08 -9.42 4.02
C ARG A 91 18.23 -8.28 4.59
N ILE A 92 18.30 -8.02 5.89
CA ILE A 92 17.67 -6.86 6.53
C ILE A 92 18.43 -5.59 6.13
N GLN A 93 19.77 -5.61 6.20
CA GLN A 93 20.62 -4.48 5.80
C GLN A 93 20.42 -4.11 4.32
N GLU A 94 20.39 -5.10 3.41
CA GLU A 94 20.08 -4.86 1.99
C GLU A 94 18.67 -4.23 1.82
N ALA A 95 17.69 -4.63 2.62
CA ALA A 95 16.35 -4.07 2.58
C ALA A 95 16.30 -2.63 3.14
N GLU A 96 17.04 -2.33 4.21
CA GLU A 96 17.15 -0.99 4.81
C GLU A 96 17.79 0.01 3.83
N GLU A 97 18.91 -0.35 3.19
CA GLU A 97 19.56 0.47 2.15
C GLU A 97 18.61 0.74 0.97
N ARG A 98 17.88 -0.29 0.52
CA ARG A 98 16.92 -0.18 -0.58
C ARG A 98 15.65 0.59 -0.21
N ILE A 99 15.26 0.61 1.06
CA ILE A 99 14.18 1.49 1.56
C ILE A 99 14.65 2.94 1.52
N SER A 100 15.86 3.24 2.02
CA SER A 100 16.43 4.60 1.99
C SER A 100 16.49 5.16 0.57
N GLU A 101 16.98 4.39 -0.42
CA GLU A 101 17.02 4.82 -1.82
C GLU A 101 15.62 5.13 -2.39
N VAL A 102 14.61 4.35 -1.99
CA VAL A 102 13.22 4.56 -2.43
C VAL A 102 12.59 5.77 -1.73
N GLU A 103 12.90 6.02 -0.46
CA GLU A 103 12.41 7.18 0.30
C GLU A 103 12.95 8.50 -0.29
N ASP A 104 14.26 8.59 -0.55
CA ASP A 104 14.87 9.76 -1.22
C ASP A 104 14.22 10.02 -2.59
N ARG A 105 14.04 8.97 -3.39
CA ARG A 105 13.41 9.06 -4.72
C ARG A 105 11.93 9.45 -4.65
N LEU A 106 11.21 9.09 -3.58
CA LEU A 106 9.81 9.52 -3.36
C LEU A 106 9.72 11.02 -3.03
N VAL A 107 10.72 11.60 -2.35
CA VAL A 107 10.80 13.05 -2.14
C VAL A 107 11.01 13.77 -3.48
N GLU A 108 11.97 13.33 -4.30
CA GLU A 108 12.20 13.93 -5.64
C GLU A 108 10.95 13.87 -6.53
N ILE A 109 10.26 12.72 -6.55
CA ILE A 109 9.01 12.54 -7.30
C ILE A 109 7.92 13.50 -6.79
N THR A 110 7.79 13.67 -5.48
CA THR A 110 6.78 14.55 -4.87
C THR A 110 7.00 16.01 -5.25
N ASP A 111 8.24 16.50 -5.20
CA ASP A 111 8.57 17.86 -5.61
C ASP A 111 8.42 18.07 -7.13
N ALA A 112 8.75 17.05 -7.94
CA ALA A 112 8.52 17.07 -9.37
C ALA A 112 7.02 17.14 -9.72
N GLU A 113 6.17 16.39 -9.01
CA GLU A 113 4.71 16.44 -9.19
C GLU A 113 4.11 17.78 -8.72
N GLN A 114 4.50 18.31 -7.56
CA GLN A 114 4.07 19.66 -7.16
C GLN A 114 4.45 20.72 -8.21
N LYS A 115 5.62 20.59 -8.83
CA LYS A 115 6.10 21.49 -9.89
C LYS A 115 5.35 21.27 -11.21
N ARG A 116 4.90 20.05 -11.52
CA ARG A 116 4.00 19.75 -12.65
C ARG A 116 2.62 20.32 -12.41
N GLU A 117 2.03 20.10 -11.23
CA GLU A 117 0.69 20.59 -10.86
C GLU A 117 0.60 22.12 -10.90
N LYS A 118 1.59 22.82 -10.35
CA LYS A 118 1.69 24.30 -10.43
C LYS A 118 1.74 24.79 -11.88
N ARG A 119 2.49 24.11 -12.76
CA ARG A 119 2.55 24.42 -14.20
C ARG A 119 1.24 24.11 -14.93
N LEU A 120 0.56 23.03 -14.58
CA LEU A 120 -0.73 22.66 -15.17
C LEU A 120 -1.79 23.72 -14.84
N LYS A 121 -1.90 24.15 -13.58
CA LYS A 121 -2.80 25.24 -13.16
C LYS A 121 -2.53 26.52 -13.95
N THR A 122 -1.28 26.99 -14.02
CA THR A 122 -0.92 28.17 -14.84
C THR A 122 -1.26 28.00 -16.32
N ASN A 123 -1.10 26.80 -16.88
CA ASN A 123 -1.46 26.51 -18.27
C ASN A 123 -2.97 26.52 -18.49
N GLU A 124 -3.77 25.96 -17.58
CA GLU A 124 -5.24 25.97 -17.63
C GLU A 124 -5.78 27.41 -17.56
N GLU A 125 -5.25 28.24 -16.67
CA GLU A 125 -5.61 29.65 -16.58
C GLU A 125 -5.21 30.43 -17.84
N SER A 126 -4.03 30.16 -18.39
CA SER A 126 -3.57 30.75 -19.65
C SER A 126 -4.45 30.33 -20.83
N LEU A 127 -4.87 29.07 -20.90
CA LEU A 127 -5.77 28.56 -21.94
C LEU A 127 -7.18 29.17 -21.82
N ARG A 128 -7.70 29.30 -20.60
CA ARG A 128 -8.97 30.00 -20.31
C ARG A 128 -8.92 31.45 -20.80
N GLU A 129 -7.84 32.18 -20.49
CA GLU A 129 -7.67 33.57 -20.94
C GLU A 129 -7.46 33.69 -22.45
N LEU A 130 -6.70 32.79 -23.08
CA LEU A 130 -6.53 32.75 -24.54
C LEU A 130 -7.87 32.45 -25.23
N TRP A 131 -8.65 31.48 -24.76
CA TRP A 131 -9.97 31.17 -25.30
C TRP A 131 -10.96 32.33 -25.14
N ASP A 132 -11.04 32.93 -23.96
CA ASP A 132 -11.89 34.11 -23.74
C ASP A 132 -11.45 35.28 -24.63
N ASN A 133 -10.14 35.52 -24.80
CA ASN A 133 -9.62 36.56 -25.70
C ASN A 133 -9.95 36.28 -27.18
N VAL A 134 -9.81 35.04 -27.68
CA VAL A 134 -10.25 34.65 -29.03
C VAL A 134 -11.76 34.82 -29.20
N LYS A 135 -12.54 34.53 -28.17
CA LYS A 135 -14.00 34.72 -28.14
C LYS A 135 -14.41 36.16 -27.80
N ARG A 136 -13.47 37.07 -27.56
CA ARG A 136 -13.77 38.40 -27.00
C ARG A 136 -14.60 39.26 -27.92
N THR A 137 -14.52 39.08 -29.25
CA THR A 137 -15.40 39.76 -30.22
C THR A 137 -16.64 38.94 -30.66
N ASN A 138 -16.80 37.71 -30.17
CA ASN A 138 -17.91 36.83 -30.56
C ASN A 138 -19.24 37.18 -29.86
N ILE A 139 -20.32 37.28 -30.63
CA ILE A 139 -21.72 37.25 -30.18
C ILE A 139 -22.31 35.89 -30.53
N ARG A 140 -23.15 35.35 -29.65
CA ARG A 140 -23.89 34.11 -29.85
C ARG A 140 -25.39 34.40 -29.93
N ILE A 141 -26.03 34.01 -31.03
CA ILE A 141 -27.47 34.15 -31.28
C ILE A 141 -28.16 32.81 -31.04
N ILE A 142 -29.29 32.83 -30.35
CA ILE A 142 -30.06 31.65 -29.96
C ILE A 142 -31.53 31.86 -30.34
N GLY A 143 -32.16 30.87 -30.97
CA GLY A 143 -33.60 30.88 -31.32
C GLY A 143 -33.92 31.12 -32.80
N VAL A 144 -32.95 31.43 -33.66
CA VAL A 144 -33.17 31.57 -35.11
C VAL A 144 -33.50 30.19 -35.72
N PRO A 145 -34.60 30.03 -36.51
CA PRO A 145 -34.94 28.77 -37.18
C PRO A 145 -33.82 28.25 -38.09
N GLU A 146 -33.63 26.93 -38.19
CA GLU A 146 -32.65 26.33 -39.13
C GLU A 146 -33.09 26.54 -40.58
N GLY A 147 -32.18 26.95 -41.46
CA GLY A 147 -32.41 26.99 -42.91
C GLY A 147 -32.50 28.40 -43.50
N GLU A 148 -32.81 29.40 -42.67
CA GLU A 148 -32.75 30.84 -43.00
C GLU A 148 -31.40 31.24 -43.63
N GLU A 149 -30.31 30.57 -43.23
CA GLU A 149 -28.97 30.78 -43.78
C GLU A 149 -28.87 30.49 -45.28
N ARG A 150 -29.69 29.58 -45.82
CA ARG A 150 -29.55 29.09 -47.19
C ARG A 150 -30.00 30.11 -48.24
N GLU A 151 -30.95 30.97 -47.88
CA GLU A 151 -31.47 32.03 -48.74
C GLU A 151 -30.59 33.29 -48.68
N LYS A 152 -30.13 33.65 -47.49
CA LYS A 152 -29.56 34.99 -47.22
C LYS A 152 -28.13 35.00 -46.70
N GLY A 153 -27.67 33.93 -46.06
CA GLY A 153 -26.43 33.90 -45.30
C GLY A 153 -26.60 34.40 -43.85
N THR A 154 -25.80 33.84 -42.95
CA THR A 154 -25.72 34.16 -41.51
C THR A 154 -25.47 35.65 -41.23
N GLU A 155 -24.68 36.32 -42.07
CA GLU A 155 -24.38 37.76 -41.95
C GLU A 155 -25.62 38.63 -42.16
N LYS A 156 -26.44 38.33 -43.18
CA LYS A 156 -27.67 39.08 -43.45
C LYS A 156 -28.71 38.86 -42.36
N ILE A 157 -28.81 37.64 -41.80
CA ILE A 157 -29.65 37.38 -40.61
C ILE A 157 -29.25 38.30 -39.46
N PHE A 158 -27.95 38.46 -39.20
CA PHE A 158 -27.48 39.38 -38.16
C PHE A 158 -27.80 40.85 -38.49
N GLN A 159 -27.62 41.28 -39.74
CA GLN A 159 -27.98 42.63 -40.19
C GLN A 159 -29.49 42.91 -40.06
N GLU A 160 -30.35 41.94 -40.43
CA GLU A 160 -31.80 41.99 -40.23
C GLU A 160 -32.15 42.11 -38.74
N ILE A 161 -31.54 41.29 -37.86
CA ILE A 161 -31.74 41.38 -36.40
C ILE A 161 -31.36 42.76 -35.86
N ILE A 162 -30.21 43.33 -36.26
CA ILE A 162 -29.80 44.65 -35.78
C ILE A 162 -30.71 45.76 -36.32
N ALA A 163 -31.18 45.67 -37.57
CA ALA A 163 -32.12 46.63 -38.13
C ALA A 163 -33.51 46.57 -37.46
N GLU A 164 -34.05 45.37 -37.22
CA GLU A 164 -35.33 45.13 -36.52
C GLU A 164 -35.30 45.61 -35.06
N ASN A 165 -34.13 45.56 -34.40
CA ASN A 165 -34.04 45.79 -32.96
C ASN A 165 -33.37 47.10 -32.54
N PHE A 166 -32.40 47.60 -33.30
CA PHE A 166 -31.54 48.71 -32.92
C PHE A 166 -31.34 49.70 -34.09
N PRO A 167 -32.40 50.29 -34.66
CA PRO A 167 -32.29 51.18 -35.83
C PRO A 167 -31.32 52.35 -35.62
N ASN A 168 -31.26 52.89 -34.39
CA ASN A 168 -30.37 53.98 -33.98
C ASN A 168 -28.87 53.58 -33.94
N MET A 169 -28.51 52.32 -34.23
CA MET A 169 -27.14 51.84 -34.11
C MET A 169 -26.24 52.24 -35.30
N GLY A 170 -26.85 52.59 -36.44
CA GLY A 170 -26.20 53.06 -37.67
C GLY A 170 -25.69 51.95 -38.59
N LYS A 171 -25.75 52.16 -39.92
CA LYS A 171 -25.26 51.19 -40.92
C LYS A 171 -23.75 50.92 -40.80
N GLU A 172 -22.98 51.86 -40.25
CA GLU A 172 -21.53 51.75 -40.08
C GLU A 172 -21.09 50.67 -39.07
N SER A 173 -21.94 50.32 -38.08
CA SER A 173 -21.66 49.22 -37.15
C SER A 173 -21.90 47.83 -37.79
N LEU A 174 -22.41 47.74 -39.02
CA LEU A 174 -22.81 46.47 -39.67
C LEU A 174 -21.81 45.91 -40.69
N THR A 175 -20.88 46.72 -41.19
CA THR A 175 -19.88 46.31 -42.20
C THR A 175 -18.64 45.65 -41.60
N GLN A 176 -18.65 45.34 -40.30
CA GLN A 176 -17.46 44.91 -39.55
C GLN A 176 -17.62 43.52 -38.89
N ILE A 177 -18.34 42.63 -39.59
CA ILE A 177 -18.35 41.18 -39.33
C ILE A 177 -17.05 40.61 -39.93
N GLN A 178 -16.33 39.78 -39.16
CA GLN A 178 -15.19 39.00 -39.65
C GLN A 178 -15.63 37.58 -40.07
N GLU A 179 -16.61 37.01 -39.37
CA GLU A 179 -17.05 35.63 -39.57
C GLU A 179 -18.46 35.45 -39.02
N ALA A 180 -19.29 34.64 -39.68
CA ALA A 180 -20.65 34.33 -39.21
C ALA A 180 -21.03 32.87 -39.57
N GLN A 181 -21.23 31.99 -38.58
CA GLN A 181 -21.53 30.58 -38.84
C GLN A 181 -22.47 29.94 -37.81
N ARG A 182 -23.23 28.90 -38.23
CA ARG A 182 -24.00 28.02 -37.31
C ARG A 182 -23.07 27.02 -36.65
N VAL A 183 -23.07 26.99 -35.32
CA VAL A 183 -22.20 26.12 -34.51
C VAL A 183 -23.03 25.13 -33.68
N PRO A 184 -22.77 23.81 -33.76
CA PRO A 184 -21.74 23.14 -34.58
C PRO A 184 -22.07 23.09 -36.08
N TYR A 185 -21.06 22.92 -36.93
CA TYR A 185 -21.24 22.85 -38.39
C TYR A 185 -22.23 21.77 -38.87
N LYS A 186 -22.22 20.59 -38.23
CA LYS A 186 -23.14 19.49 -38.51
C LYS A 186 -24.44 19.64 -37.71
N ILE A 187 -25.59 19.42 -38.37
CA ILE A 187 -26.90 19.28 -37.71
C ILE A 187 -26.91 17.94 -36.94
N ASN A 188 -27.45 17.94 -35.72
CA ASN A 188 -27.68 16.73 -34.94
C ASN A 188 -29.19 16.43 -34.90
N PRO A 189 -29.69 15.36 -35.56
CA PRO A 189 -31.12 15.07 -35.63
C PRO A 189 -31.75 14.68 -34.29
N ARG A 190 -30.95 14.44 -33.23
CA ARG A 190 -31.43 14.21 -31.85
C ARG A 190 -31.65 15.52 -31.06
N ARG A 191 -31.52 16.70 -31.68
CA ARG A 191 -31.75 18.01 -31.03
C ARG A 191 -32.83 18.80 -31.74
N ASN A 192 -33.97 18.96 -31.07
CA ASN A 192 -35.12 19.74 -31.58
C ASN A 192 -34.89 21.26 -31.49
N THR A 193 -33.87 21.71 -30.77
CA THR A 193 -33.47 23.12 -30.68
C THR A 193 -32.58 23.53 -31.86
N PRO A 194 -32.86 24.64 -32.57
CA PRO A 194 -31.96 25.18 -33.59
C PRO A 194 -30.55 25.41 -33.06
N ARG A 195 -29.53 25.19 -33.89
CA ARG A 195 -28.13 25.49 -33.54
C ARG A 195 -27.93 26.98 -33.39
N HIS A 196 -26.91 27.36 -32.62
CA HIS A 196 -26.66 28.76 -32.31
C HIS A 196 -25.84 29.38 -33.44
N ILE A 197 -26.11 30.63 -33.82
CA ILE A 197 -25.24 31.37 -34.74
C ILE A 197 -24.13 32.03 -33.91
N LEU A 198 -22.89 31.91 -34.36
CA LEU A 198 -21.73 32.64 -33.83
C LEU A 198 -21.39 33.75 -34.83
N ILE A 199 -21.39 35.00 -34.37
CA ILE A 199 -20.97 36.18 -35.14
C ILE A 199 -19.70 36.73 -34.52
N LYS A 200 -18.61 36.75 -35.27
CA LYS A 200 -17.34 37.36 -34.86
C LYS A 200 -17.25 38.75 -35.46
N LEU A 201 -17.15 39.76 -34.61
CA LEU A 201 -16.92 41.15 -35.03
C LEU A 201 -15.41 41.46 -35.08
N THR A 202 -15.00 42.49 -35.82
CA THR A 202 -13.60 42.97 -35.76
C THR A 202 -13.32 43.74 -34.47
N LYS A 203 -14.33 44.45 -33.93
CA LYS A 203 -14.19 45.38 -32.81
C LYS A 203 -14.98 44.92 -31.58
N ILE A 204 -14.29 44.91 -30.43
CA ILE A 204 -14.89 44.60 -29.12
C ILE A 204 -15.95 45.65 -28.74
N LYS A 205 -15.71 46.94 -29.06
CA LYS A 205 -16.63 48.05 -28.77
C LYS A 205 -18.01 47.85 -29.39
N ASP A 206 -18.09 47.34 -30.62
CA ASP A 206 -19.37 47.11 -31.29
C ASP A 206 -20.13 45.92 -30.67
N LYS A 207 -19.43 44.85 -30.27
CA LYS A 207 -20.03 43.77 -29.45
C LYS A 207 -20.60 44.30 -28.15
N GLU A 208 -19.86 45.15 -27.44
CA GLU A 208 -20.31 45.73 -26.16
C GLU A 208 -21.51 46.67 -26.35
N LYS A 209 -21.53 47.50 -27.40
CA LYS A 209 -22.66 48.35 -27.80
C LYS A 209 -23.92 47.52 -28.08
N ILE A 210 -23.80 46.43 -28.85
CA ILE A 210 -24.90 45.53 -29.21
C ILE A 210 -25.41 44.76 -27.98
N LEU A 211 -24.52 44.16 -27.19
CA LEU A 211 -24.89 43.39 -25.99
C LEU A 211 -25.34 44.28 -24.82
N LYS A 212 -25.12 45.59 -24.87
CA LYS A 212 -25.74 46.58 -23.98
C LYS A 212 -27.17 46.89 -24.45
N ALA A 213 -27.35 47.32 -25.70
CA ALA A 213 -28.66 47.63 -26.26
C ALA A 213 -29.65 46.44 -26.18
N ALA A 214 -29.18 45.22 -26.38
CA ALA A 214 -29.98 44.00 -26.22
C ALA A 214 -30.50 43.79 -24.78
N ARG A 215 -29.74 44.19 -23.75
CA ARG A 215 -30.18 44.13 -22.34
C ARG A 215 -31.15 45.26 -22.01
N GLU A 216 -30.94 46.44 -22.57
CA GLU A 216 -31.80 47.62 -22.39
C GLU A 216 -33.17 47.41 -23.05
N LYS A 217 -33.23 46.85 -24.27
CA LYS A 217 -34.49 46.48 -24.94
C LYS A 217 -35.22 45.31 -24.24
N LYS A 218 -34.50 44.45 -23.49
CA LYS A 218 -34.95 43.20 -22.83
C LYS A 218 -35.42 42.10 -23.78
N GLN A 219 -36.25 42.42 -24.78
CA GLN A 219 -36.76 41.49 -25.80
C GLN A 219 -36.15 41.81 -27.16
N VAL A 220 -35.45 40.84 -27.74
CA VAL A 220 -34.90 40.91 -29.10
C VAL A 220 -35.69 39.93 -29.97
N THR A 221 -36.05 40.33 -31.19
CA THR A 221 -36.83 39.51 -32.13
C THR A 221 -36.10 39.29 -33.45
N TYR A 222 -36.49 38.26 -34.19
CA TYR A 222 -36.15 38.06 -35.60
C TYR A 222 -37.41 37.64 -36.35
N LYS A 223 -37.85 38.44 -37.33
CA LYS A 223 -39.16 38.29 -37.99
C LYS A 223 -40.30 38.15 -36.96
N GLY A 224 -40.23 38.92 -35.87
CA GLY A 224 -41.17 38.83 -34.74
C GLY A 224 -40.97 37.63 -33.78
N THR A 225 -40.17 36.62 -34.13
CA THR A 225 -39.85 35.49 -33.24
C THR A 225 -38.87 35.92 -32.14
N PRO A 226 -39.13 35.69 -30.84
CA PRO A 226 -38.18 36.04 -29.78
C PRO A 226 -36.86 35.26 -29.87
N ILE A 227 -35.74 35.98 -29.82
CA ILE A 227 -34.38 35.43 -29.85
C ILE A 227 -33.53 35.96 -28.69
N ARG A 228 -32.40 35.30 -28.41
CA ARG A 228 -31.45 35.73 -27.37
C ARG A 228 -30.08 36.00 -27.97
N LEU A 229 -29.56 37.20 -27.70
CA LEU A 229 -28.16 37.56 -27.93
C LEU A 229 -27.37 37.41 -26.63
N SER A 230 -26.23 36.71 -26.66
CA SER A 230 -25.30 36.62 -25.54
C SER A 230 -23.85 36.84 -26.01
N ALA A 231 -22.95 37.12 -25.07
CA ALA A 231 -21.53 36.90 -25.33
C ALA A 231 -21.26 35.40 -25.47
N ASP A 232 -20.26 35.06 -26.27
CA ASP A 232 -19.57 33.77 -26.21
C ASP A 232 -18.39 33.86 -25.22
N PHE A 233 -18.06 32.74 -24.59
CA PHE A 233 -17.07 32.57 -23.51
C PHE A 233 -16.48 31.14 -23.57
N SER A 234 -15.35 30.93 -22.89
CA SER A 234 -14.80 29.61 -22.56
C SER A 234 -15.75 28.80 -21.65
N ALA A 235 -15.55 27.48 -21.55
CA ALA A 235 -16.45 26.64 -20.74
C ALA A 235 -16.29 26.92 -19.24
N GLU A 236 -15.05 27.21 -18.85
CA GLU A 236 -14.55 27.54 -17.53
C GLU A 236 -15.15 28.87 -17.07
N THR A 237 -15.09 29.92 -17.91
CA THR A 237 -15.75 31.21 -17.63
C THR A 237 -17.28 31.11 -17.64
N LEU A 238 -17.87 30.25 -18.48
CA LEU A 238 -19.32 29.97 -18.39
C LEU A 238 -19.70 29.29 -17.07
N GLN A 239 -18.85 28.43 -16.53
CA GLN A 239 -19.06 27.72 -15.28
C GLN A 239 -18.91 28.65 -14.07
N ALA A 240 -17.83 29.44 -13.99
CA ALA A 240 -17.66 30.47 -12.97
C ALA A 240 -18.83 31.48 -12.97
N ARG A 241 -19.36 31.85 -14.14
CA ARG A 241 -20.55 32.71 -14.26
C ARG A 241 -21.86 32.06 -13.74
N ARG A 242 -21.92 30.73 -13.62
CA ARG A 242 -23.06 30.01 -13.01
C ARG A 242 -22.94 29.95 -11.50
N GLU A 243 -21.74 29.76 -10.96
CA GLU A 243 -21.48 29.76 -9.52
C GLU A 243 -21.84 31.12 -8.89
N TRP A 244 -21.60 32.21 -9.60
CA TRP A 244 -22.09 33.53 -9.21
C TRP A 244 -23.63 33.70 -9.25
N HIS A 245 -24.40 32.82 -9.91
CA HIS A 245 -25.82 33.07 -10.20
C HIS A 245 -26.66 33.26 -8.94
N ASP A 246 -26.52 32.37 -7.96
CA ASP A 246 -27.35 32.38 -6.75
C ASP A 246 -26.96 33.53 -5.82
N ILE A 247 -25.66 33.82 -5.70
CA ILE A 247 -25.13 34.99 -5.00
C ILE A 247 -25.71 36.28 -5.60
N LEU A 248 -25.71 36.41 -6.94
CA LEU A 248 -26.29 37.54 -7.65
C LEU A 248 -27.80 37.66 -7.46
N ASN A 249 -28.51 36.55 -7.26
CA ASN A 249 -29.95 36.57 -6.97
C ASN A 249 -30.24 37.03 -5.54
N VAL A 250 -29.50 36.51 -4.55
CA VAL A 250 -29.58 36.96 -3.15
C VAL A 250 -29.24 38.45 -3.02
N MET A 251 -28.21 38.95 -3.73
CA MET A 251 -27.86 40.37 -3.72
C MET A 251 -28.98 41.27 -4.27
N LYS A 252 -29.63 40.89 -5.38
CA LYS A 252 -30.79 41.64 -5.92
C LYS A 252 -31.95 41.67 -4.92
N GLY A 253 -32.20 40.56 -4.20
CA GLY A 253 -33.21 40.49 -3.15
C GLY A 253 -32.95 41.44 -1.96
N LYS A 254 -31.71 41.91 -1.79
CA LYS A 254 -31.31 42.95 -0.82
C LYS A 254 -31.24 44.36 -1.43
N ASN A 255 -31.92 44.59 -2.57
CA ASN A 255 -31.92 45.85 -3.34
C ASN A 255 -30.53 46.33 -3.82
N LEU A 256 -29.51 45.47 -3.83
CA LEU A 256 -28.21 45.78 -4.43
C LEU A 256 -28.31 45.69 -5.97
N GLN A 257 -27.43 46.41 -6.67
CA GLN A 257 -27.33 46.38 -8.13
C GLN A 257 -26.05 45.66 -8.62
N PRO A 258 -25.89 44.34 -8.37
CA PRO A 258 -24.66 43.64 -8.72
C PRO A 258 -24.52 43.50 -10.25
N ARG A 259 -23.28 43.57 -10.75
CA ARG A 259 -22.96 43.52 -12.20
C ARG A 259 -21.77 42.59 -12.45
N LEU A 260 -22.00 41.52 -13.21
CA LEU A 260 -20.97 40.51 -13.52
C LEU A 260 -20.23 40.85 -14.84
N LEU A 261 -19.13 41.57 -14.69
CA LEU A 261 -18.19 42.05 -15.71
C LEU A 261 -17.38 40.91 -16.37
N TYR A 262 -16.58 41.25 -17.38
CA TYR A 262 -15.72 40.32 -18.12
C TYR A 262 -14.41 40.03 -17.35
N PRO A 263 -13.86 38.80 -17.40
CA PRO A 263 -14.45 37.58 -17.98
C PRO A 263 -15.54 36.99 -17.10
N ALA A 264 -15.35 36.96 -15.77
CA ALA A 264 -16.33 36.62 -14.74
C ALA A 264 -15.97 37.31 -13.41
N ARG A 265 -16.11 38.64 -13.36
CA ARG A 265 -15.78 39.50 -12.22
C ARG A 265 -17.00 40.28 -11.72
#